data_AF-A0A6N7L3Q2-F1
#
_entry.id   AF-A0A6N7L3Q2-F1
#
_cell.length_a   1.000
_cell.length_b   1.000
_cell.length_c   1.000
_cell.angle_alpha   90.00
_cell.angle_beta   90.00
_cell.angle_gamma   90.00
#
_symmetry.space_group_name_H-M   'P 1'
#
loop_
_entity.id
_entity.type
_entity.pdbx_description
1 polymer ?
#
loop_
_entity_poly.entity_id
_entity_poly.type
_entity_poly.pdbx_seq_one_letter_code
_entity_poly.pdbx_strand_id
1 'polypeptide(L)'
;MGRKKAGKPRRSRGTVEYTLQQLQPPGYDQWMALAPDAYDRAMQDMRLSPETVAMTRRLSRLAPLYGTKIPVQALWLDLAVDQGVLQLRRPDGSVGHLPVAELAAMIGDQRAATDVRSTVHELHAAGGVLVEPSNQEEVVLRVVVGKPTKPGDPWLFGGDLASALVPKVCIPVAPGSLPPDEFAALGYLRAHLAEGTTGTAQEYASFDGVGTEERAQQLFDAVAHLIDARGCPACPTAHLCTRDLETEPTV
;
A
#
# COMPACT_ATOMS: atom_id res chain seq x y z
N MET A 1 22.71 -13.28 52.86
CA MET A 1 22.43 -13.77 51.49
C MET A 1 21.01 -13.40 51.10
N GLY A 2 20.81 -12.33 50.32
CA GLY A 2 19.48 -11.87 49.87
C GLY A 2 19.19 -12.31 48.44
N ARG A 3 18.22 -13.21 48.26
CA ARG A 3 17.85 -13.79 46.95
C ARG A 3 17.13 -12.74 46.09
N LYS A 4 17.73 -12.31 44.97
CA LYS A 4 17.09 -11.40 43.99
C LYS A 4 15.88 -12.11 43.37
N LYS A 5 14.69 -11.50 43.48
CA LYS A 5 13.46 -11.99 42.82
C LYS A 5 13.60 -11.81 41.30
N ALA A 6 13.28 -12.86 40.55
CA ALA A 6 13.23 -12.83 39.09
C ALA A 6 12.14 -11.84 38.62
N GLY A 7 12.53 -10.90 37.76
CA GLY A 7 11.60 -9.95 37.14
C GLY A 7 10.55 -10.68 36.31
N LYS A 8 9.30 -10.23 36.40
CA LYS A 8 8.18 -10.79 35.62
C LYS A 8 8.48 -10.72 34.12
N PRO A 9 8.12 -11.75 33.34
CA PRO A 9 8.29 -11.73 31.89
C PRO A 9 7.49 -10.57 31.30
N ARG A 10 8.18 -9.70 30.57
CA ARG A 10 7.61 -8.58 29.84
C ARG A 10 6.73 -9.18 28.73
N ARG A 11 5.40 -9.07 28.87
CA ARG A 11 4.46 -9.46 27.81
C ARG A 11 4.85 -8.75 26.52
N SER A 12 5.25 -9.48 25.49
CA SER A 12 5.28 -8.99 24.12
C SER A 12 3.86 -8.57 23.77
N ARG A 13 3.63 -7.26 23.60
CA ARG A 13 2.38 -6.79 22.97
C ARG A 13 2.42 -7.28 21.54
N GLY A 14 1.53 -8.21 21.19
CA GLY A 14 1.29 -8.55 19.79
C GLY A 14 0.91 -7.28 19.02
N THR A 15 1.37 -7.19 17.78
CA THR A 15 0.97 -6.15 16.84
C THR A 15 -0.55 -6.20 16.73
N VAL A 16 -1.23 -5.14 17.15
CA VAL A 16 -2.69 -5.04 17.00
C VAL A 16 -2.95 -4.75 15.53
N GLU A 17 -3.50 -5.71 14.80
CA GLU A 17 -3.99 -5.47 13.44
C GLU A 17 -5.36 -4.79 13.51
N TYR A 18 -5.45 -3.60 12.94
CA TYR A 18 -6.70 -2.85 12.87
C TYR A 18 -7.50 -3.26 11.63
N THR A 19 -8.81 -3.38 11.81
CA THR A 19 -9.73 -3.66 10.70
C THR A 19 -9.91 -2.43 9.80
N LEU A 20 -10.39 -2.65 8.58
CA LEU A 20 -10.74 -1.56 7.65
C LEU A 20 -11.71 -0.55 8.31
N GLN A 21 -12.66 -1.06 9.09
CA GLN A 21 -13.61 -0.21 9.82
C GLN A 21 -12.93 0.67 10.88
N GLN A 22 -11.90 0.17 11.56
CA GLN A 22 -11.18 0.97 12.55
C GLN A 22 -10.25 2.00 11.90
N LEU A 23 -9.70 1.69 10.73
CA LEU A 23 -8.79 2.55 10.01
C LEU A 23 -9.48 3.66 9.19
N GLN A 24 -10.80 3.56 8.99
CA GLN A 24 -11.65 4.60 8.37
C GLN A 24 -11.04 5.20 7.08
N PRO A 25 -11.01 4.43 5.97
CA PRO A 25 -10.54 4.98 4.70
C PRO A 25 -11.40 6.17 4.23
N PRO A 26 -10.81 7.11 3.46
CA PRO A 26 -11.55 8.24 2.92
C PRO A 26 -12.78 7.79 2.13
N GLY A 27 -13.95 8.35 2.45
CA GLY A 27 -15.23 8.04 1.81
C GLY A 27 -15.96 6.83 2.38
N TYR A 28 -15.38 6.07 3.32
CA TYR A 28 -15.99 4.90 3.93
C TYR A 28 -16.86 5.29 5.14
N ASP A 29 -17.78 6.23 4.92
CA ASP A 29 -18.63 6.79 5.97
C ASP A 29 -19.85 5.91 6.28
N GLN A 30 -20.19 5.00 5.37
CA GLN A 30 -21.39 4.16 5.44
C GLN A 30 -21.05 2.68 5.56
N TRP A 31 -21.62 2.07 6.60
CA TRP A 31 -21.43 0.65 6.93
C TRP A 31 -22.77 0.00 7.17
N MET A 32 -23.02 -1.11 6.47
CA MET A 32 -24.25 -1.88 6.63
C MET A 32 -24.03 -3.01 7.61
N ALA A 33 -24.89 -3.09 8.62
CA ALA A 33 -24.91 -4.19 9.56
C ALA A 33 -25.79 -5.33 9.01
N LEU A 34 -25.27 -6.54 9.04
CA LEU A 34 -26.08 -7.74 8.86
C LEU A 34 -26.68 -8.14 10.21
N ALA A 35 -28.00 -8.29 10.26
CA ALA A 35 -28.60 -9.00 11.38
C ALA A 35 -28.14 -10.47 11.32
N PRO A 36 -27.91 -11.11 12.47
CA PRO A 36 -27.76 -12.56 12.53
C PRO A 36 -28.92 -13.23 11.79
N ASP A 37 -28.62 -14.26 11.00
CA ASP A 37 -29.60 -15.06 10.25
C ASP A 37 -30.45 -14.26 9.24
N ALA A 38 -30.03 -13.05 8.85
CA ALA A 38 -30.74 -12.25 7.84
C ALA A 38 -30.84 -12.97 6.50
N TYR A 39 -29.82 -13.75 6.15
CA TYR A 39 -29.79 -14.53 4.91
C TYR A 39 -30.86 -15.62 4.89
N ASP A 40 -30.86 -16.47 5.91
CA ASP A 40 -31.75 -17.62 5.97
C ASP A 40 -33.22 -17.17 6.01
N ARG A 41 -33.49 -16.07 6.72
CA ARG A 41 -34.82 -15.44 6.73
C ARG A 41 -35.21 -14.88 5.37
N ALA A 42 -34.32 -14.17 4.69
CA ALA A 42 -34.61 -13.60 3.38
C ALA A 42 -34.84 -14.67 2.31
N MET A 43 -34.13 -15.80 2.37
CA MET A 43 -34.32 -16.92 1.45
C MET A 43 -35.64 -17.67 1.66
N GLN A 44 -36.24 -17.56 2.84
CA GLN A 44 -37.52 -18.20 3.19
C GLN A 44 -38.73 -17.27 2.98
N ASP A 45 -38.50 -15.95 2.88
CA ASP A 45 -39.57 -14.97 2.71
C ASP A 45 -39.93 -14.75 1.23
N MET A 46 -41.01 -15.39 0.78
CA MET A 46 -41.53 -15.27 -0.58
C MET A 46 -42.11 -13.88 -0.92
N ARG A 47 -42.22 -12.96 0.06
CA ARG A 47 -42.74 -11.60 -0.15
C ARG A 47 -41.66 -10.60 -0.55
N LEU A 48 -40.40 -10.97 -0.45
CA LEU A 48 -39.29 -10.07 -0.77
C LEU A 48 -39.16 -9.86 -2.29
N SER A 49 -38.80 -8.64 -2.67
CA SER A 49 -38.51 -8.33 -4.07
C SER A 49 -37.24 -9.08 -4.53
N PRO A 50 -37.11 -9.38 -5.84
CA PRO A 50 -35.89 -9.99 -6.40
C PRO A 50 -34.62 -9.18 -6.08
N GLU A 51 -34.72 -7.85 -6.07
CA GLU A 51 -33.62 -6.95 -5.71
C GLU A 51 -33.20 -7.11 -4.25
N THR A 52 -34.16 -7.26 -3.34
CA THR A 52 -33.88 -7.49 -1.91
C THR A 52 -33.16 -8.82 -1.73
N VAL A 53 -33.63 -9.88 -2.37
CA VAL A 53 -32.99 -11.20 -2.33
C VAL A 53 -31.57 -11.16 -2.89
N ALA A 54 -31.35 -10.42 -4.00
CA ALA A 54 -30.03 -10.25 -4.59
C ALA A 54 -29.07 -9.49 -3.65
N MET A 55 -29.54 -8.41 -3.01
CA MET A 55 -28.76 -7.66 -2.03
C MET A 55 -28.42 -8.52 -0.80
N THR A 56 -29.40 -9.26 -0.26
CA THR A 56 -29.14 -10.15 0.88
C THR A 56 -28.13 -11.23 0.54
N ARG A 57 -28.20 -11.84 -0.65
CA ARG A 57 -27.21 -12.80 -1.13
C ARG A 57 -25.82 -12.19 -1.24
N ARG A 58 -25.71 -10.96 -1.74
CA ARG A 58 -24.45 -10.21 -1.82
C ARG A 58 -23.85 -10.02 -0.43
N LEU A 59 -24.64 -9.54 0.53
CA LEU A 59 -24.19 -9.31 1.90
C LEU A 59 -23.68 -10.58 2.57
N SER A 60 -24.40 -11.69 2.42
CA SER A 60 -24.00 -12.98 2.99
C SER A 60 -22.71 -13.51 2.42
N ARG A 61 -22.43 -13.24 1.14
CA ARG A 61 -21.17 -13.59 0.49
C ARG A 61 -19.99 -12.78 1.05
N LEU A 62 -20.21 -11.50 1.37
CA LEU A 62 -19.18 -10.58 1.85
C LEU A 62 -18.91 -10.71 3.36
N ALA A 63 -19.90 -11.16 4.14
CA ALA A 63 -19.81 -11.25 5.59
C ALA A 63 -18.55 -11.98 6.12
N PRO A 64 -18.09 -13.10 5.52
CA PRO A 64 -16.86 -13.77 5.97
C PRO A 64 -15.59 -12.92 5.88
N LEU A 65 -15.55 -11.93 4.97
CA LEU A 65 -14.37 -11.09 4.73
C LEU A 65 -14.37 -9.81 5.57
N TYR A 66 -15.54 -9.21 5.82
CA TYR A 66 -15.67 -7.92 6.51
C TYR A 66 -16.25 -8.03 7.93
N GLY A 67 -16.76 -9.20 8.31
CA GLY A 67 -17.42 -9.42 9.59
C GLY A 67 -18.86 -8.90 9.62
N THR A 68 -19.29 -8.37 10.76
CA THR A 68 -20.69 -7.98 11.01
C THR A 68 -21.09 -6.64 10.38
N LYS A 69 -20.12 -5.85 9.92
CA LYS A 69 -20.31 -4.55 9.28
C LYS A 69 -19.57 -4.51 7.94
N ILE A 70 -20.32 -4.36 6.87
CA ILE A 70 -19.80 -4.35 5.50
C ILE A 70 -19.81 -2.89 5.01
N PRO A 71 -18.71 -2.33 4.50
CA PRO A 71 -18.71 -0.99 3.94
C PRO A 71 -19.53 -0.99 2.64
N VAL A 72 -20.27 0.10 2.37
CA VAL A 72 -21.07 0.22 1.14
C VAL A 72 -20.19 0.06 -0.11
N GLN A 73 -18.93 0.50 -0.05
CA GLN A 73 -17.92 0.33 -1.09
C GLN A 73 -17.68 -1.13 -1.46
N ALA A 74 -17.74 -2.06 -0.51
CA ALA A 74 -17.61 -3.48 -0.84
C ALA A 74 -18.82 -3.98 -1.66
N LEU A 75 -20.01 -3.40 -1.51
CA LEU A 75 -21.15 -3.74 -2.35
C LEU A 75 -20.98 -3.22 -3.76
N TRP A 76 -20.54 -1.97 -3.89
CA TRP A 76 -20.25 -1.35 -5.17
C TRP A 76 -19.18 -2.13 -5.93
N LEU A 77 -18.12 -2.55 -5.24
CA LEU A 77 -17.11 -3.42 -5.79
C LEU A 77 -17.71 -4.76 -6.27
N ASP A 78 -18.55 -5.40 -5.46
CA ASP A 78 -19.16 -6.67 -5.85
C ASP A 78 -20.09 -6.51 -7.07
N LEU A 79 -20.77 -5.36 -7.22
CA LEU A 79 -21.58 -5.00 -8.38
C LEU A 79 -20.73 -4.77 -9.62
N ALA A 80 -19.61 -4.05 -9.49
CA ALA A 80 -18.67 -3.83 -10.60
C ALA A 80 -18.06 -5.14 -11.10
N VAL A 81 -17.78 -6.10 -10.19
CA VAL A 81 -17.34 -7.44 -10.59
C VAL A 81 -18.43 -8.17 -11.39
N ASP A 82 -19.72 -8.04 -11.03
CA ASP A 82 -20.83 -8.61 -11.83
C ASP A 82 -20.92 -8.02 -13.23
N GLN A 83 -20.59 -6.74 -13.40
CA GLN A 83 -20.58 -6.05 -14.69
C GLN A 83 -19.41 -6.47 -15.58
N GLY A 84 -18.41 -7.16 -15.04
CA GLY A 84 -17.31 -7.75 -15.81
C GLY A 84 -16.18 -6.78 -16.19
N VAL A 85 -16.27 -5.51 -15.80
CA VAL A 85 -15.22 -4.50 -16.03
C VAL A 85 -14.98 -3.72 -14.75
N LEU A 86 -13.74 -3.72 -14.28
CA LEU A 86 -13.29 -2.91 -13.16
C LEU A 86 -12.58 -1.67 -13.69
N GLN A 87 -12.86 -0.51 -13.10
CA GLN A 87 -12.09 0.69 -13.38
C GLN A 87 -10.96 0.81 -12.37
N LEU A 88 -9.76 1.14 -12.83
CA LEU A 88 -8.57 1.26 -11.99
C LEU A 88 -7.91 2.63 -12.20
N ARG A 89 -7.78 3.41 -11.13
CA ARG A 89 -6.97 4.62 -11.12
C ARG A 89 -5.50 4.24 -11.23
N ARG A 90 -4.85 4.71 -12.30
CA ARG A 90 -3.43 4.53 -12.54
C ARG A 90 -2.60 5.59 -11.82
N PRO A 91 -1.29 5.35 -11.65
CA PRO A 91 -0.37 6.31 -11.05
C PRO A 91 -0.30 7.68 -11.75
N ASP A 92 -0.60 7.74 -13.03
CA ASP A 92 -0.64 8.97 -13.83
C ASP A 92 -1.96 9.74 -13.68
N GLY A 93 -2.85 9.30 -12.80
CA GLY A 93 -4.18 9.87 -12.59
C GLY A 93 -5.22 9.44 -13.63
N SER A 94 -4.82 8.74 -14.70
CA SER A 94 -5.77 8.21 -15.68
C SER A 94 -6.58 7.05 -15.09
N VAL A 95 -7.78 6.83 -15.64
CA VAL A 95 -8.61 5.67 -15.29
C VAL A 95 -8.50 4.65 -16.41
N GLY A 96 -7.94 3.49 -16.09
CA GLY A 96 -7.90 2.35 -16.99
C GLY A 96 -9.10 1.43 -16.76
N HIS A 97 -9.56 0.80 -17.83
CA HIS A 97 -10.52 -0.30 -17.73
C HIS A 97 -9.75 -1.62 -17.67
N LEU A 98 -10.12 -2.46 -16.69
CA LEU A 98 -9.57 -3.78 -16.49
C LEU A 98 -10.71 -4.80 -16.57
N PRO A 99 -10.85 -5.52 -17.69
CA PRO A 99 -11.80 -6.61 -17.80
C PRO A 99 -11.53 -7.68 -16.73
N VAL A 100 -12.58 -8.15 -16.06
CA VAL A 100 -12.47 -9.17 -14.99
C VAL A 100 -11.87 -10.47 -15.53
N ALA A 101 -12.14 -10.81 -16.79
CA ALA A 101 -11.55 -11.97 -17.46
C ALA A 101 -10.03 -11.84 -17.66
N GLU A 102 -9.54 -10.64 -17.98
CA GLU A 102 -8.09 -10.38 -18.09
C GLU A 102 -7.42 -10.44 -16.72
N LEU A 103 -8.07 -9.89 -15.69
CA LEU A 103 -7.61 -10.03 -14.30
C LEU A 103 -7.57 -11.51 -13.88
N ALA A 104 -8.57 -12.30 -14.26
CA ALA A 104 -8.58 -13.75 -14.02
C ALA A 104 -7.35 -14.43 -14.63
N ALA A 105 -7.02 -14.10 -15.89
CA ALA A 105 -5.87 -14.65 -16.59
C ALA A 105 -4.54 -14.23 -15.94
N MET A 106 -4.43 -12.98 -15.46
CA MET A 106 -3.22 -12.50 -14.76
C MET A 106 -3.02 -13.17 -13.39
N ILE A 107 -4.11 -13.49 -12.68
CA ILE A 107 -4.05 -14.21 -11.41
C ILE A 107 -3.78 -15.72 -11.65
N GLY A 108 -4.29 -16.24 -12.78
CA GLY A 108 -4.33 -17.66 -13.11
C GLY A 108 -3.07 -18.22 -13.75
N ASP A 109 -1.98 -18.30 -12.98
CA ASP A 109 -0.93 -19.32 -13.18
C ASP A 109 -0.36 -19.87 -11.84
N GLN A 110 -0.86 -19.40 -10.70
CA GLN A 110 -0.54 -19.96 -9.38
C GLN A 110 -1.79 -20.21 -8.55
N ARG A 111 -2.16 -21.49 -8.47
CA ARG A 111 -3.20 -22.12 -7.63
C ARG A 111 -4.61 -22.11 -8.22
N ALA A 112 -5.23 -23.29 -8.13
CA ALA A 112 -6.52 -23.64 -8.69
C ALA A 112 -7.63 -22.63 -8.34
N ALA A 113 -8.33 -22.14 -9.36
CA ALA A 113 -9.69 -21.60 -9.29
C ALA A 113 -10.00 -20.66 -8.11
N THR A 114 -9.08 -19.77 -7.74
CA THR A 114 -9.42 -18.63 -6.88
C THR A 114 -10.35 -17.73 -7.68
N ASP A 115 -11.63 -17.66 -7.28
CA ASP A 115 -12.61 -16.74 -7.86
C ASP A 115 -12.03 -15.31 -7.82
N VAL A 116 -11.96 -14.64 -8.97
CA VAL A 116 -11.45 -13.26 -9.08
C VAL A 116 -12.18 -12.35 -8.11
N ARG A 117 -13.48 -12.59 -7.91
CA ARG A 117 -14.29 -11.88 -6.92
C ARG A 117 -13.71 -12.00 -5.52
N SER A 118 -13.43 -13.21 -5.06
CA SER A 118 -12.84 -13.47 -3.75
C SER A 118 -11.49 -12.77 -3.62
N THR A 119 -10.64 -12.88 -4.63
CA THR A 119 -9.30 -12.25 -4.64
C THR A 119 -9.40 -10.72 -4.52
N VAL A 120 -10.29 -10.10 -5.29
CA VAL A 120 -10.51 -8.65 -5.28
C VAL A 120 -11.07 -8.18 -3.93
N HIS A 121 -12.00 -8.93 -3.33
CA HIS A 121 -12.53 -8.60 -2.01
C HIS A 121 -11.54 -8.86 -0.87
N GLU A 122 -10.69 -9.87 -0.97
CA GLU A 122 -9.60 -10.11 -0.02
C GLU A 122 -8.61 -8.93 -0.04
N LEU A 123 -8.21 -8.47 -1.23
CA LEU A 123 -7.38 -7.28 -1.38
C LEU A 123 -8.07 -6.03 -0.79
N HIS A 124 -9.37 -5.89 -1.01
CA HIS A 124 -10.13 -4.75 -0.49
C HIS A 124 -10.29 -4.79 1.04
N ALA A 125 -10.68 -5.93 1.60
CA ALA A 125 -10.79 -6.15 3.05
C ALA A 125 -9.44 -5.97 3.76
N ALA A 126 -8.36 -6.40 3.13
CA ALA A 126 -7.00 -6.19 3.61
C ALA A 126 -6.57 -4.71 3.53
N GLY A 127 -7.25 -3.88 2.74
CA GLY A 127 -6.90 -2.47 2.50
C GLY A 127 -5.75 -2.30 1.50
N GLY A 128 -5.54 -3.26 0.60
CA GLY A 128 -4.59 -3.16 -0.52
C GLY A 128 -5.18 -2.47 -1.76
N VAL A 129 -6.51 -2.47 -1.87
CA VAL A 129 -7.26 -1.69 -2.87
C VAL A 129 -8.48 -1.08 -2.19
N LEU A 130 -8.82 0.16 -2.53
CA LEU A 130 -10.01 0.84 -2.03
C LEU A 130 -10.84 1.38 -3.19
N VAL A 131 -12.12 1.62 -2.95
CA VAL A 131 -13.01 2.27 -3.92
C VAL A 131 -12.92 3.78 -3.71
N GLU A 132 -12.70 4.53 -4.79
CA GLU A 132 -12.70 5.99 -4.73
C GLU A 132 -14.08 6.51 -4.31
N PRO A 133 -14.16 7.52 -3.42
CA PRO A 133 -15.39 8.25 -3.23
C PRO A 133 -15.71 9.02 -4.52
N SER A 134 -16.73 8.56 -5.24
CA SER A 134 -17.20 9.21 -6.46
C SER A 134 -18.65 9.67 -6.29
N ASN A 135 -18.94 10.85 -6.86
CA ASN A 135 -20.31 11.34 -7.01
C ASN A 135 -21.00 10.72 -8.25
N GLN A 136 -20.27 9.94 -9.05
CA GLN A 136 -20.77 9.21 -10.20
C GLN A 136 -20.99 7.75 -9.80
N GLU A 137 -21.92 7.07 -10.46
CA GLU A 137 -22.24 5.65 -10.23
C GLU A 137 -21.10 4.68 -10.61
N GLU A 138 -19.91 5.21 -10.92
CA GLU A 138 -18.75 4.47 -11.37
C GLU A 138 -17.85 4.05 -10.22
N VAL A 139 -17.53 2.76 -10.19
CA VAL A 139 -16.68 2.15 -9.17
C VAL A 139 -15.23 2.17 -9.64
N VAL A 140 -14.50 3.20 -9.21
CA VAL A 140 -13.07 3.32 -9.49
C VAL A 140 -12.27 2.72 -8.35
N LEU A 141 -11.47 1.71 -8.67
CA LEU A 141 -10.51 1.10 -7.74
C LEU A 141 -9.23 1.91 -7.67
N ARG A 142 -8.69 2.00 -6.47
CA ARG A 142 -7.45 2.70 -6.17
C ARG A 142 -6.50 1.82 -5.39
N VAL A 143 -5.30 1.64 -5.91
CA VAL A 143 -4.27 0.83 -5.26
C VAL A 143 -3.75 1.57 -4.02
N VAL A 144 -3.74 0.88 -2.89
CA VAL A 144 -3.14 1.39 -1.64
C VAL A 144 -1.68 0.98 -1.61
N VAL A 145 -0.79 1.96 -1.54
CA VAL A 145 0.66 1.76 -1.43
C VAL A 145 1.19 1.93 -0.01
N GLY A 146 0.33 2.40 0.91
CA GLY A 146 0.63 2.52 2.33
C GLY A 146 -0.65 2.51 3.16
N LYS A 147 -0.99 1.33 3.69
CA LYS A 147 -2.09 1.15 4.63
C LYS A 147 -1.68 1.70 6.01
N PRO A 148 -2.55 2.50 6.68
CA PRO A 148 -2.24 2.99 8.01
C PRO A 148 -2.18 1.85 9.04
N THR A 149 -1.28 1.99 10.02
CA THR A 149 -1.08 0.97 11.08
C THR A 149 -1.86 1.26 12.35
N LYS A 150 -2.49 2.44 12.45
CA LYS A 150 -3.38 2.86 13.53
C LYS A 150 -4.45 3.82 13.00
N PRO A 151 -5.61 3.92 13.66
CA PRO A 151 -6.65 4.88 13.28
C PRO A 151 -6.12 6.32 13.27
N GLY A 152 -6.51 7.09 12.25
CA GLY A 152 -6.11 8.49 12.06
C GLY A 152 -4.81 8.70 11.29
N ASP A 153 -4.00 7.65 11.08
CA ASP A 153 -2.86 7.74 10.15
C ASP A 153 -3.35 7.85 8.69
N PRO A 154 -2.56 8.49 7.81
CA PRO A 154 -2.97 8.71 6.43
C PRO A 154 -2.99 7.41 5.61
N TRP A 155 -3.97 7.32 4.71
CA TRP A 155 -3.99 6.33 3.63
C TRP A 155 -3.17 6.83 2.45
N LEU A 156 -2.26 6.01 1.92
CA LEU A 156 -1.43 6.38 0.77
C LEU A 156 -1.85 5.57 -0.46
N PHE A 157 -2.09 6.26 -1.57
CA PHE A 157 -2.59 5.67 -2.80
C PHE A 157 -1.60 5.78 -3.96
N GLY A 158 -1.62 4.82 -4.89
CA GLY A 158 -0.93 4.96 -6.16
C GLY A 158 -1.49 6.15 -6.96
N GLY A 159 -0.63 7.04 -7.44
CA GLY A 159 -0.99 8.14 -8.33
C GLY A 159 -1.64 9.37 -7.74
N ASP A 160 -1.80 9.44 -6.41
CA ASP A 160 -2.00 10.75 -5.79
C ASP A 160 -0.76 11.59 -6.06
N LEU A 161 -0.91 12.85 -6.50
CA LEU A 161 0.22 13.79 -6.55
C LEU A 161 0.88 13.91 -5.16
N ALA A 162 0.12 13.76 -4.07
CA ALA A 162 0.69 13.63 -2.72
C ALA A 162 1.54 12.35 -2.50
N SER A 163 1.33 11.31 -3.31
CA SER A 163 2.12 10.07 -3.35
C SER A 163 3.21 10.09 -4.42
N ALA A 164 3.06 10.92 -5.45
CA ALA A 164 3.99 11.11 -6.56
C ALA A 164 4.99 12.26 -6.31
N LEU A 165 4.69 13.18 -5.39
CA LEU A 165 5.57 14.26 -4.91
C LEU A 165 6.43 13.84 -3.72
N VAL A 166 6.62 12.53 -3.53
CA VAL A 166 7.54 11.98 -2.54
C VAL A 166 8.41 10.95 -3.26
N PRO A 167 9.63 11.32 -3.71
CA PRO A 167 10.66 10.32 -3.94
C PRO A 167 10.83 9.61 -2.60
N LYS A 168 10.52 8.32 -2.55
CA LYS A 168 10.79 7.53 -1.37
C LYS A 168 12.06 6.71 -1.69
N VAL A 169 13.18 6.97 -1.02
CA VAL A 169 14.43 6.18 -1.14
C VAL A 169 14.80 5.62 0.23
N CYS A 170 14.49 4.37 0.57
CA CYS A 170 14.78 3.79 1.89
C CYS A 170 16.19 3.15 2.04
N ILE A 171 16.86 3.40 3.18
CA ILE A 171 18.25 3.04 3.51
C ILE A 171 18.33 2.20 4.80
N PRO A 172 18.76 0.93 4.78
CA PRO A 172 18.82 0.12 6.00
C PRO A 172 19.58 0.74 7.21
N VAL A 173 19.01 0.71 8.44
CA VAL A 173 19.47 1.33 9.72
C VAL A 173 20.60 0.54 10.40
N ALA A 174 21.55 0.02 9.64
CA ALA A 174 22.81 -0.43 10.23
C ALA A 174 23.96 0.52 9.82
N PRO A 175 23.96 1.79 10.28
CA PRO A 175 25.05 2.74 10.05
C PRO A 175 26.38 2.32 10.68
N GLY A 176 26.45 1.15 11.34
CA GLY A 176 27.66 0.62 11.96
C GLY A 176 28.55 -0.24 11.05
N SER A 177 28.13 -0.56 9.81
CA SER A 177 28.92 -1.42 8.90
C SER A 177 29.58 -0.69 7.73
N LEU A 178 29.22 0.58 7.48
CA LEU A 178 29.85 1.39 6.44
C LEU A 178 30.66 2.53 7.07
N PRO A 179 31.91 2.74 6.65
CA PRO A 179 32.65 3.96 6.94
C PRO A 179 31.87 5.22 6.52
N PRO A 180 32.00 6.35 7.25
CA PRO A 180 31.30 7.60 6.93
C PRO A 180 31.50 8.08 5.48
N ASP A 181 32.71 7.92 4.94
CA ASP A 181 33.04 8.31 3.57
C ASP A 181 32.28 7.48 2.53
N GLU A 182 32.13 6.18 2.76
CA GLU A 182 31.39 5.27 1.88
C GLU A 182 29.89 5.58 1.95
N PHE A 183 29.38 5.90 3.13
CA PHE A 183 27.99 6.34 3.30
C PHE A 183 27.71 7.64 2.54
N ALA A 184 28.61 8.62 2.62
CA ALA A 184 28.49 9.89 1.90
C ALA A 184 28.53 9.69 0.37
N ALA A 185 29.41 8.80 -0.11
CA ALA A 185 29.53 8.49 -1.53
C ALA A 185 28.27 7.79 -2.08
N LEU A 186 27.70 6.85 -1.31
CA LEU A 186 26.45 6.19 -1.65
C LEU A 186 25.28 7.18 -1.72
N GLY A 187 25.25 8.17 -0.81
CA GLY A 187 24.27 9.25 -0.83
C GLY A 187 24.35 10.11 -2.08
N TYR A 188 25.57 10.53 -2.46
CA TYR A 188 25.82 11.34 -3.65
C TYR A 188 25.36 10.65 -4.95
N LEU A 189 25.77 9.39 -5.17
CA LEU A 189 25.42 8.65 -6.39
C LEU A 189 23.92 8.44 -6.54
N ARG A 190 23.23 8.19 -5.42
CA ARG A 190 21.78 8.00 -5.42
C ARG A 190 20.99 9.28 -5.63
N ALA A 191 21.51 10.43 -5.21
CA ALA A 191 20.90 11.73 -5.50
C ALA A 191 20.89 12.00 -7.01
N HIS A 192 22.03 11.81 -7.68
CA HIS A 192 22.12 11.93 -9.14
C HIS A 192 21.21 10.94 -9.87
N LEU A 193 21.16 9.67 -9.42
CA LEU A 193 20.25 8.68 -9.99
C LEU A 193 18.77 9.09 -9.86
N ALA A 194 18.37 9.69 -8.74
CA ALA A 194 17.01 10.17 -8.52
C ALA A 194 16.63 11.35 -9.43
N GLU A 195 17.61 12.19 -9.77
CA GLU A 195 17.47 13.31 -10.70
C GLU A 195 17.59 12.90 -12.17
N GLY A 196 17.82 11.61 -12.45
CA GLY A 196 18.06 11.11 -13.82
C GLY A 196 19.40 11.59 -14.40
N THR A 197 20.33 12.03 -13.54
CA THR A 197 21.66 12.47 -13.91
C THR A 197 22.72 11.44 -13.49
N THR A 198 23.98 11.68 -13.85
CA THR A 198 25.09 10.82 -13.44
C THR A 198 26.14 11.70 -12.78
N GLY A 199 26.31 11.54 -11.47
CA GLY A 199 27.35 12.25 -10.72
C GLY A 199 28.73 11.73 -11.08
N THR A 200 29.70 12.63 -11.22
CA THR A 200 31.07 12.26 -11.59
C THR A 200 32.01 12.24 -10.38
N ALA A 201 33.06 11.41 -10.43
CA ALA A 201 34.07 11.38 -9.37
C ALA A 201 34.80 12.72 -9.24
N GLN A 202 34.96 13.45 -10.35
CA GLN A 202 35.54 14.78 -10.39
C GLN A 202 34.70 15.80 -9.60
N GLU A 203 33.38 15.79 -9.78
CA GLU A 203 32.46 16.65 -9.02
C GLU A 203 32.43 16.26 -7.54
N TYR A 204 32.38 14.96 -7.23
CA TYR A 204 32.36 14.49 -5.84
C TYR A 204 33.66 14.78 -5.09
N ALA A 205 34.82 14.72 -5.76
CA ALA A 205 36.11 15.08 -5.18
C ALA A 205 36.20 16.55 -4.75
N SER A 206 35.37 17.42 -5.32
CA SER A 206 35.29 18.84 -4.95
C SER A 206 34.44 19.09 -3.69
N PHE A 207 33.70 18.10 -3.19
CA PHE A 207 32.99 18.18 -1.92
C PHE A 207 33.94 17.99 -0.73
N ASP A 208 33.69 18.77 0.32
CA ASP A 208 34.57 18.95 1.47
C ASP A 208 34.96 17.60 2.13
N GLY A 209 36.26 17.27 2.14
CA GLY A 209 36.82 16.08 2.80
C GLY A 209 37.25 14.89 1.92
N VAL A 210 36.95 14.85 0.62
CA VAL A 210 37.32 13.71 -0.28
C VAL A 210 38.68 13.91 -0.98
N GLY A 211 38.98 15.16 -1.35
CA GLY A 211 40.31 15.66 -1.71
C GLY A 211 40.84 15.31 -3.11
N THR A 212 40.55 14.13 -3.66
CA THR A 212 41.03 13.71 -5.00
C THR A 212 39.99 12.90 -5.77
N GLU A 213 40.02 12.99 -7.09
CA GLU A 213 39.16 12.21 -8.00
C GLU A 213 39.39 10.70 -7.87
N GLU A 214 40.64 10.29 -7.65
CA GLU A 214 40.99 8.88 -7.40
C GLU A 214 40.36 8.35 -6.12
N ARG A 215 40.33 9.15 -5.04
CA ARG A 215 39.64 8.78 -3.79
C ARG A 215 38.12 8.73 -3.97
N ALA A 216 37.55 9.68 -4.71
CA ALA A 216 36.13 9.68 -5.05
C ALA A 216 35.72 8.42 -5.82
N GLN A 217 36.51 8.03 -6.83
CA GLN A 217 36.24 6.82 -7.61
C GLN A 217 36.35 5.55 -6.76
N GLN A 218 37.34 5.46 -5.86
CA GLN A 218 37.45 4.33 -4.92
C GLN A 218 36.22 4.20 -4.02
N LEU A 219 35.68 5.32 -3.54
CA LEU A 219 34.47 5.33 -2.72
C LEU A 219 33.24 4.93 -3.53
N PHE A 220 33.15 5.37 -4.79
CA PHE A 220 32.06 4.96 -5.70
C PHE A 220 32.08 3.46 -5.98
N ASP A 221 33.26 2.91 -6.29
CA ASP A 221 33.43 1.49 -6.56
C ASP A 221 33.08 0.64 -5.31
N ALA A 222 33.44 1.11 -4.11
CA ALA A 222 33.13 0.45 -2.85
C ALA A 222 31.62 0.31 -2.61
N VAL A 223 30.82 1.29 -3.05
CA VAL A 223 29.37 1.33 -2.83
C VAL A 223 28.53 1.08 -4.06
N ALA A 224 29.14 0.83 -5.23
CA ALA A 224 28.46 0.65 -6.51
C ALA A 224 27.36 -0.42 -6.45
N HIS A 225 27.66 -1.55 -5.80
CA HIS A 225 26.74 -2.66 -5.59
C HIS A 225 25.53 -2.32 -4.68
N LEU A 226 25.59 -1.19 -3.96
CA LEU A 226 24.52 -0.69 -3.11
C LEU A 226 23.68 0.38 -3.79
N ILE A 227 24.14 1.04 -4.86
CA ILE A 227 23.40 2.15 -5.52
C ILE A 227 21.99 1.69 -5.91
N ASP A 228 21.89 0.49 -6.49
CA ASP A 228 20.64 -0.14 -6.94
C ASP A 228 19.84 -0.83 -5.82
N ALA A 229 20.32 -0.82 -4.57
CA ALA A 229 19.61 -1.39 -3.43
C ALA A 229 18.41 -0.50 -3.06
N ARG A 230 17.29 -0.73 -3.76
CA ARG A 230 16.07 0.07 -3.66
C ARG A 230 15.55 0.16 -2.24
N GLY A 231 15.04 1.34 -1.88
CA GLY A 231 14.12 1.45 -0.77
C GLY A 231 12.90 2.30 -1.12
N CYS A 232 11.73 1.79 -0.71
CA CYS A 232 10.33 2.28 -0.74
C CYS A 232 9.42 1.50 -1.68
N PRO A 233 8.08 1.63 -1.59
CA PRO A 233 7.21 2.25 -0.57
C PRO A 233 6.97 1.37 0.68
N ALA A 234 7.72 0.26 0.74
CA ALA A 234 7.49 -0.98 1.46
C ALA A 234 8.61 -1.28 2.48
N CYS A 235 9.14 -0.27 3.16
CA CYS A 235 10.42 -0.42 3.86
C CYS A 235 10.28 -1.21 5.17
N PRO A 236 10.94 -2.37 5.32
CA PRO A 236 10.92 -3.16 6.55
C PRO A 236 11.59 -2.42 7.71
N THR A 237 11.36 -2.88 8.97
CA THR A 237 12.04 -2.32 10.15
C THR A 237 13.56 -2.29 9.90
N ALA A 238 14.15 -1.12 10.15
CA ALA A 238 15.53 -0.76 9.86
C ALA A 238 15.83 -0.33 8.42
N HIS A 239 15.06 0.55 7.76
CA HIS A 239 15.44 1.32 6.54
C HIS A 239 14.96 2.82 6.54
N LEU A 240 15.64 3.80 5.88
CA LEU A 240 15.43 5.28 5.95
C LEU A 240 15.28 6.01 4.59
N CYS A 241 14.23 6.82 4.46
CA CYS A 241 13.82 7.54 3.25
C CYS A 241 14.64 8.82 2.94
N THR A 242 15.07 9.10 1.70
CA THR A 242 15.53 10.44 1.25
C THR A 242 14.48 11.09 0.35
N ARG A 243 14.06 12.32 0.68
CA ARG A 243 13.08 13.15 -0.04
C ARG A 243 13.67 14.57 -0.10
N ASP A 244 13.35 15.36 -1.14
CA ASP A 244 13.56 16.81 -1.14
C ASP A 244 12.25 17.63 -1.08
N LEU A 245 12.38 18.86 -0.57
CA LEU A 245 11.40 19.93 -0.48
C LEU A 245 11.52 20.79 -1.76
N GLU A 246 10.40 21.33 -2.24
CA GLU A 246 10.30 22.33 -3.32
C GLU A 246 10.22 21.81 -4.77
N THR A 247 9.00 21.83 -5.33
CA THR A 247 8.73 22.22 -6.72
C THR A 247 7.24 22.51 -6.88
N GLU A 248 6.87 23.79 -6.76
CA GLU A 248 5.54 24.33 -7.11
C GLU A 248 5.31 24.22 -8.63
N PRO A 249 4.08 23.96 -9.12
CA PRO A 249 3.79 24.11 -10.54
C PRO A 249 3.46 25.57 -10.85
N THR A 250 4.30 26.20 -11.66
CA THR A 250 3.93 27.35 -12.49
C THR A 250 3.29 26.83 -13.77
N VAL A 251 1.99 27.13 -13.93
CA VAL A 251 1.32 27.88 -15.03
C VAL A 251 -0.17 27.54 -14.97
#